data_AF-A0A1I5BFC2-F1
#
_entry.id   AF-A0A1I5BFC2-F1
#
_cell.length_a   1.000
_cell.length_b   1.000
_cell.length_c   1.000
_cell.angle_alpha   90.00
_cell.angle_beta   90.00
_cell.angle_gamma   90.00
#
_symmetry.space_group_name_H-M   'P 1'
#
loop_
_entity.id
_entity.type
_entity.pdbx_description
1 polymer ?
#
loop_
_entity_poly.entity_id
_entity_poly.type
_entity_poly.pdbx_seq_one_letter_code
_entity_poly.pdbx_strand_id
1 'polypeptide(L)'
;MQNYFPRVPGVQLAFFGALLITALVYWSGLAGSFVLDDMDFLVVNRAIRVTSLDLSDWIAAAMSFPSGSHQGRWLGMLSFAANHYFTGMDP
;
A
#
# COMPACT_ATOMS: atom_id res chain seq x y z
N MET A 1 -3.57 -46.03 0.56
CA MET A 1 -2.78 -45.50 1.69
C MET A 1 -3.36 -44.14 2.05
N GLN A 2 -4.16 -44.05 3.11
CA GLN A 2 -4.68 -42.77 3.60
C GLN A 2 -3.64 -42.16 4.54
N ASN A 3 -3.09 -41.01 4.16
CA ASN A 3 -2.16 -40.25 5.00
C ASN A 3 -2.92 -39.68 6.20
N TYR A 4 -2.90 -40.38 7.32
CA TYR A 4 -3.31 -39.84 8.62
C TYR A 4 -2.20 -38.91 9.13
N PHE A 5 -2.22 -37.65 8.68
CA PHE A 5 -1.46 -36.61 9.39
C PHE A 5 -2.23 -36.29 10.69
N PRO A 6 -1.69 -36.60 11.88
CA PRO A 6 -2.36 -36.26 13.13
C PRO A 6 -2.44 -34.74 13.23
N ARG A 7 -3.67 -34.21 13.28
CA ARG A 7 -3.88 -32.80 13.66
C ARG A 7 -3.47 -32.68 15.13
N VAL A 8 -2.43 -31.91 15.41
CA VAL A 8 -2.06 -31.55 16.78
C VAL A 8 -2.82 -30.27 17.12
N PRO A 9 -3.97 -30.35 17.82
CA PRO A 9 -4.85 -29.18 18.04
C PRO A 9 -4.14 -28.02 18.75
N GLY A 10 -3.14 -28.32 19.58
CA GLY A 10 -2.34 -27.30 20.26
C GLY A 10 -1.53 -26.40 19.32
N VAL A 11 -1.03 -26.93 18.19
CA VAL A 11 -0.27 -26.13 17.21
C VAL A 11 -1.17 -25.16 16.47
N GLN A 12 -2.37 -25.60 16.10
CA GLN A 12 -3.36 -24.75 15.44
C GLN A 12 -3.82 -23.63 16.37
N LEU A 13 -4.12 -23.97 17.64
CA LEU A 13 -4.51 -22.98 18.64
C LEU A 13 -3.40 -21.96 18.91
N ALA A 14 -2.14 -22.41 19.03
CA ALA A 14 -1.00 -21.53 19.21
C ALA A 14 -0.80 -20.60 17.99
N PHE A 15 -0.95 -21.13 16.77
CA PHE A 15 -0.85 -20.35 15.55
C PHE A 15 -1.93 -19.25 15.46
N PHE A 16 -3.20 -19.60 15.64
CA PHE A 16 -4.29 -18.62 15.62
C PHE A 16 -4.20 -17.64 16.79
N GLY A 17 -3.76 -18.09 17.96
CA GLY A 17 -3.48 -17.24 19.11
C GLY A 17 -2.39 -16.20 18.80
N ALA A 18 -1.29 -16.61 18.16
CA ALA A 18 -0.22 -15.71 17.75
C ALA A 18 -0.70 -14.66 16.71
N LEU A 19 -1.51 -15.08 15.73
CA LEU A 19 -2.12 -14.16 14.77
C LEU A 19 -3.06 -13.16 15.44
N LEU A 20 -3.90 -13.61 16.38
CA LEU A 20 -4.81 -12.75 17.11
C LEU A 20 -4.06 -11.71 17.96
N ILE A 21 -3.04 -12.16 18.71
CA ILE A 21 -2.20 -11.25 19.51
C ILE A 21 -1.51 -10.23 18.60
N THR A 22 -0.96 -10.67 17.47
CA THR A 22 -0.35 -9.77 16.48
C THR A 22 -1.35 -8.73 15.99
N ALA A 23 -2.55 -9.15 15.58
CA ALA A 23 -3.59 -8.23 15.13
C ALA A 23 -3.99 -7.21 16.20
N LEU A 24 -4.14 -7.64 17.47
CA LEU A 24 -4.48 -6.76 18.58
C LEU A 24 -3.37 -5.76 18.90
N VAL A 25 -2.10 -6.17 18.87
CA VAL A 25 -0.94 -5.29 19.11
C VAL A 25 -0.85 -4.20 18.04
N TYR A 26 -1.07 -4.55 16.77
CA TYR A 26 -1.02 -3.59 15.66
C TYR A 26 -2.35 -2.85 15.42
N TRP A 27 -3.44 -3.20 16.12
CA TRP A 27 -4.77 -2.62 15.89
C TRP A 27 -4.80 -1.11 16.10
N SER A 28 -4.14 -0.60 17.13
CA SER A 28 -4.07 0.84 17.39
C SER A 28 -3.29 1.61 16.32
N GLY A 29 -2.42 0.94 15.58
CA GLY A 29 -1.66 1.54 14.48
C GLY A 29 -2.51 1.81 13.22
N LEU A 30 -3.68 1.18 13.10
CA LEU A 30 -4.58 1.36 11.95
C LEU A 30 -5.26 2.73 11.91
N ALA A 31 -5.36 3.43 13.05
CA ALA A 31 -5.98 4.76 13.15
C ALA A 31 -4.95 5.91 13.19
N GLY A 32 -3.65 5.59 13.06
CA GLY A 32 -2.59 6.60 13.04
C GLY A 32 -2.40 7.19 11.64
N SER A 33 -1.84 8.40 11.56
CA SER A 33 -1.48 9.01 10.28
C SER A 33 -0.36 8.24 9.57
N PHE A 34 -0.38 8.23 8.24
CA PHE A 34 0.71 7.70 7.44
C PHE A 34 1.83 8.72 7.25
N VAL A 35 3.07 8.26 7.40
CA VAL A 35 4.25 9.00 6.99
C VAL A 35 4.80 8.35 5.75
N LEU A 36 4.70 9.04 4.62
CA LEU A 36 5.34 8.62 3.38
C LEU A 36 6.84 8.98 3.48
N ASP A 37 7.70 7.97 3.31
CA ASP A 37 9.15 8.10 3.44
C ASP A 37 9.79 8.90 2.29
N ASP A 38 9.14 8.88 1.12
CA ASP A 38 9.63 9.45 -0.13
C ASP A 38 8.99 10.82 -0.43
N MET A 39 9.50 11.86 0.22
CA MET A 39 8.95 13.21 0.19
C MET A 39 8.91 13.82 -1.21
N ASP A 40 9.99 13.69 -1.98
CA ASP A 40 10.11 14.33 -3.29
C ASP A 40 9.19 13.69 -4.32
N PHE A 41 9.02 12.37 -4.27
CA PHE A 41 8.25 11.62 -5.25
C PHE A 41 6.76 11.52 -4.91
N LEU A 42 6.41 11.55 -3.62
CA LEU A 42 5.02 11.34 -3.17
C LEU A 42 4.41 12.57 -2.53
N VAL A 43 5.11 13.23 -1.62
CA VAL A 43 4.53 14.34 -0.85
C VAL A 43 4.51 15.63 -1.67
N VAL A 44 5.62 15.97 -2.33
CA VAL A 44 5.76 17.22 -3.10
C VAL A 44 5.15 17.11 -4.50
N ASN A 45 5.16 15.92 -5.10
CA ASN A 45 4.64 15.69 -6.43
C ASN A 45 3.10 15.83 -6.48
N ARG A 46 2.61 16.99 -6.94
CA ARG A 46 1.16 17.24 -7.02
C ARG A 46 0.47 16.49 -8.15
N ALA A 47 1.21 16.02 -9.15
CA ALA A 47 0.62 15.36 -10.31
C ALA A 47 0.06 13.97 -9.97
N ILE A 48 0.52 13.32 -8.90
CA ILE A 48 -0.08 12.07 -8.41
C ILE A 48 -1.37 12.31 -7.60
N ARG A 49 -1.74 13.55 -7.29
CA ARG A 49 -2.94 13.88 -6.50
C ARG A 49 -4.20 13.95 -7.38
N VAL A 50 -4.45 12.88 -8.13
CA VAL A 50 -5.58 12.81 -9.08
C VAL A 50 -6.90 12.81 -8.30
N THR A 51 -7.84 13.63 -8.76
CA THR A 51 -9.20 13.77 -8.18
C THR A 51 -10.31 13.68 -9.24
N SER A 52 -9.95 13.44 -10.50
CA SER A 52 -10.85 13.34 -11.64
C SER A 52 -10.62 12.02 -12.40
N LEU A 53 -11.54 11.68 -13.30
CA LEU A 53 -11.38 10.56 -14.24
C LEU A 53 -10.86 11.00 -15.61
N ASP A 54 -10.39 12.24 -15.73
CA ASP A 54 -9.87 12.75 -16.99
C ASP A 54 -8.55 12.06 -17.34
N LEU A 55 -8.51 11.41 -18.52
CA LEU A 55 -7.36 10.60 -18.94
C LEU A 55 -6.04 11.39 -18.92
N SER A 56 -6.08 12.70 -19.15
CA SER A 56 -4.91 13.58 -19.06
C SER A 56 -4.27 13.60 -17.68
N ASP A 57 -5.08 13.56 -16.61
CA ASP A 57 -4.59 13.62 -15.24
C ASP A 57 -3.85 12.34 -14.87
N TRP A 58 -4.35 11.19 -15.34
CA TRP A 58 -3.72 9.88 -15.14
C TRP A 58 -2.41 9.73 -15.92
N ILE A 59 -2.35 10.25 -17.15
CA ILE A 59 -1.11 10.28 -17.94
C ILE A 59 -0.09 11.22 -17.28
N ALA A 60 -0.52 12.41 -16.86
CA ALA A 60 0.34 13.37 -16.16
C ALA A 60 0.90 12.76 -14.87
N ALA A 61 0.06 12.07 -14.10
CA ALA A 61 0.49 11.35 -12.91
C ALA A 61 1.54 10.28 -13.24
N ALA A 62 1.28 9.39 -14.20
CA ALA A 62 2.23 8.33 -14.58
C ALA A 62 3.60 8.90 -15.03
N MET A 63 3.62 10.04 -15.70
CA MET A 63 4.83 10.68 -16.22
C MET A 63 5.52 11.63 -15.23
N SER A 64 4.97 11.80 -14.03
CA SER A 64 5.43 12.80 -13.06
C SER A 64 6.62 12.40 -12.21
N PHE A 65 7.24 11.25 -12.48
CA PHE A 65 8.39 10.80 -11.72
C PHE A 65 9.57 11.76 -11.93
N PRO A 66 10.05 12.48 -10.89
CA PRO A 66 11.08 13.49 -11.05
C PRO A 66 12.46 12.83 -10.99
N SER A 67 12.78 12.06 -12.02
CA SER A 67 14.16 11.66 -12.31
C SER A 67 14.58 12.21 -13.67
N GLY A 68 15.90 12.38 -13.85
CA GLY A 68 16.45 12.73 -15.15
C GLY A 68 16.08 11.73 -16.26
N SER A 69 16.62 11.95 -17.47
CA SER A 69 16.26 11.32 -18.75
C SER A 69 16.22 9.78 -18.84
N HIS A 70 16.56 9.02 -17.79
CA HIS A 70 16.84 7.59 -17.87
C HIS A 70 16.11 6.70 -16.85
N GLN A 71 15.26 7.25 -15.97
CA GLN A 71 14.43 6.45 -15.07
C GLN A 71 12.98 6.92 -15.13
N GLY A 72 12.05 5.98 -15.02
CA GLY A 72 10.62 6.27 -15.04
C GLY A 72 9.90 5.24 -14.19
N ARG A 73 9.40 5.64 -13.00
CA ARG A 73 8.59 4.79 -12.13
C ARG A 73 7.11 4.90 -12.52
N TRP A 74 6.78 4.79 -13.81
CA TRP A 74 5.43 5.11 -14.30
C TRP A 74 4.34 4.29 -13.63
N LEU A 75 4.56 2.98 -13.49
CA LEU A 75 3.64 2.10 -12.79
C LEU A 75 3.52 2.45 -11.30
N GLY A 76 4.62 2.89 -10.68
CA GLY A 76 4.63 3.37 -9.30
C GLY A 76 3.80 4.64 -9.16
N MET A 77 4.06 5.65 -9.99
CA MET A 77 3.31 6.91 -9.96
C MET A 77 1.83 6.70 -10.27
N LEU A 78 1.49 5.82 -11.22
CA LEU A 78 0.11 5.47 -11.54
C LEU A 78 -0.58 4.76 -10.37
N SER A 79 0.13 3.84 -9.69
CA SER A 79 -0.40 3.18 -8.49
C SER A 79 -0.66 4.18 -7.36
N PHE A 80 0.24 5.14 -7.15
CA PHE A 80 0.04 6.20 -6.15
C PHE A 80 -1.10 7.15 -6.52
N ALA A 81 -1.28 7.44 -7.80
CA ALA A 81 -2.41 8.23 -8.28
C ALA A 81 -3.74 7.52 -8.05
N ALA A 82 -3.79 6.21 -8.30
CA ALA A 82 -4.96 5.40 -7.98
C ALA A 82 -5.25 5.40 -6.48
N ASN A 83 -4.22 5.21 -5.66
CA ASN A 83 -4.32 5.26 -4.21
C ASN A 83 -4.92 6.61 -3.77
N HIS A 84 -4.33 7.72 -4.20
CA HIS A 84 -4.82 9.05 -3.88
C HIS A 84 -6.26 9.28 -4.33
N TYR A 85 -6.64 8.80 -5.52
CA TYR A 85 -8.00 8.95 -6.03
C TYR A 85 -9.04 8.25 -5.13
N PHE A 86 -8.70 7.10 -4.55
CA PHE A 86 -9.64 6.32 -3.72
C PHE A 86 -9.61 6.69 -2.23
N THR A 87 -8.45 7.05 -1.69
CA THR A 87 -8.23 7.20 -0.24
C THR A 87 -7.59 8.53 0.15
N GLY A 88 -7.18 9.35 -0.82
CA GLY A 88 -6.42 10.58 -0.57
C GLY A 88 -5.00 10.29 -0.10
N MET A 89 -4.51 11.07 0.87
CA MET A 89 -3.17 10.87 1.44
C MET A 89 -3.18 9.96 2.68
N ASP A 90 -4.32 9.31 2.95
CA ASP A 90 -4.55 8.41 4.10
C ASP A 90 -5.00 7.03 3.58
N PRO A 91 -4.08 6.25 2.99
CA PRO A 91 -4.43 5.06 2.22
C PRO A 91 -4.85 3.80 2.97
#